data_AF-A0A7W1SXJ9-F1
#
_entry.id   AF-A0A7W1SXJ9-F1
#
_cell.length_a   1.000
_cell.length_b   1.000
_cell.length_c   1.000
_cell.angle_alpha   90.00
_cell.angle_beta   90.00
_cell.angle_gamma   90.00
#
_symmetry.space_group_name_H-M   'P 1'
#
loop_
_entity.id
_entity.type
_entity.pdbx_description
1 polymer ?
#
loop_
_entity_poly.entity_id
_entity_poly.type
_entity_poly.pdbx_seq_one_letter_code
_entity_poly.pdbx_strand_id
1 'polypeptide(L)' 'VTPHGTFVRVMQPHVEGLLTQGQQGLDVGDRLRAKLTRTDVQHGYIDFLRA' A
#
# COMPACT_ATOMS: atom_id res chain seq x y z
N VAL A 1 -10.63 15.45 10.39
CA VAL A 1 -9.44 14.57 10.53
C VAL A 1 -9.62 13.43 9.55
N THR A 2 -8.74 13.30 8.57
CA THR A 2 -8.70 12.11 7.70
C THR A 2 -8.11 10.94 8.50
N PRO A 3 -8.64 9.72 8.39
CA PRO A 3 -7.95 8.55 8.93
C PRO A 3 -6.55 8.44 8.30
N HIS A 4 -5.53 8.23 9.11
CA HIS A 4 -4.20 7.91 8.61
C HIS A 4 -4.21 6.48 8.04
N GLY A 5 -3.77 6.31 6.79
CA GLY A 5 -3.60 5.01 6.15
C GLY A 5 -2.12 4.61 6.08
N THR A 6 -1.84 3.30 6.03
CA THR A 6 -0.49 2.80 5.77
C THR A 6 -0.28 2.74 4.26
N PHE A 7 0.70 3.49 3.75
CA PHE A 7 1.07 3.46 2.34
C PHE A 7 2.36 2.68 2.15
N VAL A 8 2.44 1.95 1.04
CA VAL A 8 3.64 1.21 0.63
C VAL A 8 4.14 1.75 -0.69
N ARG A 9 5.46 1.81 -0.82
CA ARG A 9 6.15 2.11 -2.08
C ARG A 9 6.76 0.84 -2.64
N VAL A 10 6.33 0.47 -3.85
CA VAL A 10 7.00 -0.56 -4.64
C VAL A 10 8.19 0.10 -5.34
N MET A 11 9.37 -0.54 -5.27
CA MET A 11 10.59 0.04 -5.82
C MET A 11 10.69 -0.15 -7.34
N GLN A 12 10.17 -1.26 -7.87
CA GLN A 12 10.15 -1.56 -9.29
C GLN A 12 8.85 -2.32 -9.66
N PRO A 13 7.93 -1.71 -10.43
CA PRO A 13 7.94 -0.31 -10.87
C PRO A 13 7.81 0.66 -9.69
N HIS A 14 8.23 1.93 -9.88
CA HIS A 14 8.13 2.96 -8.84
C HIS A 14 6.67 3.43 -8.71
N VAL A 15 5.92 2.83 -7.80
CA VAL A 15 4.51 3.15 -7.55
C VAL A 15 4.22 3.14 -6.05
N GLU A 16 3.21 3.90 -5.66
CA GLU A 16 2.71 3.96 -4.28
C GLU A 16 1.24 3.57 -4.24
N GLY A 17 0.83 2.97 -3.12
CA GLY A 17 -0.56 2.59 -2.90
C GLY A 17 -0.87 2.27 -1.45
N LEU A 18 -2.15 2.07 -1.17
CA LEU A 18 -2.68 1.84 0.17
C LEU A 18 -2.52 0.36 0.55
N LEU A 19 -1.98 0.10 1.74
CA LEU A 19 -1.98 -1.23 2.35
C LEU A 19 -3.32 -1.45 3.06
N THR A 20 -4.25 -2.09 2.36
CA THR A 20 -5.63 -2.26 2.83
C THR A 20 -5.77 -3.30 3.96
N GLN A 21 -4.85 -4.26 4.06
CA GLN A 21 -4.78 -5.22 5.19
C GLN A 21 -3.33 -5.62 5.52
N GLY A 22 -3.13 -6.09 6.75
CA GLY A 22 -1.81 -6.55 7.22
C GLY A 22 -0.90 -5.44 7.73
N GLN A 23 -1.47 -4.30 8.13
CA GLN A 23 -0.73 -3.12 8.62
C GLN A 23 -0.31 -3.20 10.09
N GLN A 24 -0.88 -4.14 10.86
CA GLN A 24 -0.56 -4.29 12.28
C GLN A 24 0.93 -4.60 12.50
N GLY A 25 1.56 -3.81 13.36
CA GLY A 25 2.96 -3.98 13.75
C GLY A 25 3.99 -3.54 12.71
N LEU A 26 3.59 -2.72 11.73
CA LEU A 26 4.51 -2.08 10.79
C LEU A 26 4.94 -0.70 11.29
N ASP A 27 6.22 -0.40 11.13
CA ASP A 27 6.79 0.92 11.28
C ASP A 27 7.21 1.51 9.92
N VAL A 28 7.34 2.84 9.86
CA VAL A 28 7.79 3.54 8.64
C VAL A 28 9.20 3.09 8.28
N GLY A 29 9.37 2.60 7.05
CA GLY A 29 10.65 2.10 6.54
C GLY A 29 10.77 0.59 6.52
N ASP A 30 9.83 -0.14 7.13
CA ASP A 30 9.80 -1.61 7.06
C ASP A 30 9.72 -2.11 5.62
N ARG A 31 10.52 -3.16 5.33
CA ARG A 31 10.47 -3.86 4.04
C ARG A 31 9.50 -5.02 4.14
N LEU A 32 8.50 -5.02 3.27
CA LEU A 32 7.53 -6.11 3.15
C LEU A 32 7.31 -6.49 1.69
N ARG A 33 6.76 -7.70 1.49
CA ARG A 33 6.20 -8.09 0.20
C ARG A 33 4.76 -7.61 0.14
N ALA A 34 4.46 -6.80 -0.87
CA ALA A 34 3.12 -6.32 -1.15
C ALA A 34 2.56 -7.06 -2.37
N LYS A 35 1.28 -7.42 -2.32
CA LYS A 35 0.53 -7.98 -3.45
C LYS A 35 -0.48 -6.95 -3.92
N LEU A 36 -0.42 -6.58 -5.21
CA LEU A 36 -1.43 -5.73 -5.83
C LEU A 36 -2.77 -6.47 -5.84
N THR A 37 -3.83 -5.83 -5.34
CA THR A 37 -5.18 -6.42 -5.29
C THR A 37 -6.22 -5.64 -6.06
N ARG A 38 -6.07 -4.31 -6.19
CA ARG A 38 -6.97 -3.49 -6.99
C ARG A 38 -6.23 -2.31 -7.60
N THR A 39 -6.65 -1.96 -8.80
CA THR A 39 -6.29 -0.70 -9.45
C THR A 39 -7.58 -0.02 -9.88
N ASP A 40 -7.80 1.20 -9.40
CA ASP A 40 -8.92 2.04 -9.80
C ASP A 40 -8.37 3.24 -10.55
N VAL A 41 -8.37 3.15 -11.88
CA VAL A 41 -7.78 4.17 -12.75
C VAL A 41 -8.57 5.48 -12.70
N GLN A 42 -9.90 5.40 -12.56
CA GLN A 42 -10.75 6.59 -12.54
C GLN A 42 -10.44 7.48 -11.34
N HIS A 43 -10.16 6.86 -10.19
CA HIS A 43 -9.84 7.56 -8.95
C HIS A 43 -8.33 7.66 -8.66
N GLY A 44 -7.49 6.99 -9.45
CA GLY A 44 -6.04 6.96 -9.25
C GLY A 44 -5.59 6.12 -8.04
N TYR A 45 -6.35 5.08 -7.68
CA TYR A 45 -6.04 4.24 -6.51
C TYR A 45 -5.33 2.95 -6.90
N ILE A 46 -4.38 2.56 -6.04
CA ILE A 46 -3.66 1.30 -6.09
C ILE A 46 -3.75 0.71 -4.67
N ASP A 47 -4.38 -0.47 -4.57
CA ASP A 47 -4.56 -1.16 -3.30
C ASP A 47 -3.65 -2.38 -3.24
N PHE A 48 -3.00 -2.55 -2.09
CA PHE A 48 -2.11 -3.67 -1.78
C PHE A 48 -2.58 -4.43 -0.54
N LEU A 49 -2.13 -5.68 -0.46
CA LEU A 49 -2.12 -6.50 0.75
C LEU A 49 -0.69 -6.89 1.11
N ARG A 50 -0.43 -7.12 2.39
CA ARG A 50 0.78 -7.82 2.83
C ARG A 50 0.69 -9.27 2.33
N ALA A 51 1.69 -9.71 1.58
CA ALA A 51 1.79 -11.08 1.08
C ALA A 51 2.14 -12.07 2.19
#